data_AF-A0A952QP48-F1
#
_entry.id   AF-A0A952QP48-F1
#
_cell.length_a   1.000
_cell.length_b   1.000
_cell.length_c   1.000
_cell.angle_alpha   90.00
_cell.angle_beta   90.00
_cell.angle_gamma   90.00
#
_symmetry.space_group_name_H-M   'P 1'
#
loop_
_entity.id
_entity.type
_entity.pdbx_description
1 polymer ?
#
loop_
_entity_poly.entity_id
_entity_poly.type
_entity_poly.pdbx_seq_one_letter_code
_entity_poly.pdbx_strand_id
1 'polypeptide(L)'
;MSGQDHTTAHLDNVSRALLRLHKALLDAERVSYERVHGRIPTNGAFFQLVLGDAWFAWLRPLSQLMARLDELSEEKEASDQGEITAVIGSVRTLLTPSEEGNGFGRNYYDALQREPDVVLAHAAVRALLR
;
A
#
# COMPACT_ATOMS: atom_id res chain seq x y z
N MET A 1 24.15 -8.06 18.69
CA MET A 1 23.60 -8.60 17.43
C MET A 1 22.08 -8.69 17.41
N SER A 2 21.37 -8.85 18.54
CA SER A 2 19.91 -9.11 18.55
C SER A 2 18.97 -7.94 18.15
N GLY A 3 19.47 -6.69 18.08
CA GLY A 3 18.63 -5.53 17.79
C GLY A 3 18.33 -5.30 16.30
N GLN A 4 19.29 -5.59 15.41
CA GLN A 4 19.13 -5.36 13.98
C GLN A 4 18.27 -6.43 13.30
N ASP A 5 18.41 -7.69 13.70
CA ASP A 5 17.56 -8.79 13.22
C ASP A 5 16.07 -8.54 13.51
N HIS A 6 15.75 -7.89 14.63
CA HIS A 6 14.37 -7.54 14.98
C HIS A 6 13.81 -6.43 14.09
N THR A 7 14.63 -5.41 13.78
CA THR A 7 14.24 -4.31 12.89
C THR A 7 14.00 -4.80 11.46
N THR A 8 14.90 -5.62 10.92
CA THR A 8 14.71 -6.21 9.58
C THR A 8 13.47 -7.09 9.52
N ALA A 9 13.26 -7.95 10.52
CA ALA A 9 12.05 -8.77 10.60
C ALA A 9 10.76 -7.92 10.71
N HIS A 10 10.82 -6.78 11.41
CA HIS A 10 9.71 -5.85 11.50
C HIS A 10 9.38 -5.20 10.14
N LEU A 11 10.40 -4.70 9.43
CA LEU A 11 10.23 -4.10 8.11
C LEU A 11 9.67 -5.10 7.10
N ASP A 12 10.19 -6.32 7.08
CA ASP A 12 9.67 -7.44 6.29
C ASP A 12 8.18 -7.71 6.57
N ASN A 13 7.76 -7.64 7.82
CA ASN A 13 6.36 -7.85 8.19
C ASN A 13 5.48 -6.70 7.71
N VAL A 14 5.95 -5.45 7.82
CA VAL A 14 5.26 -4.26 7.32
C VAL A 14 5.14 -4.32 5.80
N SER A 15 6.23 -4.60 5.06
CA SER A 15 6.21 -4.73 3.60
C SER A 15 5.20 -5.80 3.15
N ARG A 16 5.24 -7.00 3.75
CA ARG A 16 4.27 -8.06 3.46
C ARG A 16 2.81 -7.64 3.74
N ALA A 17 2.57 -6.88 4.80
CA ALA A 17 1.23 -6.39 5.12
C ALA A 17 0.77 -5.32 4.13
N LEU A 18 1.65 -4.40 3.72
CA LEU A 18 1.37 -3.39 2.70
C LEU A 18 1.11 -4.01 1.34
N LEU A 19 1.85 -5.06 0.97
CA LEU A 19 1.60 -5.81 -0.26
C LEU A 19 0.20 -6.41 -0.29
N ARG A 20 -0.27 -6.98 0.83
CA ARG A 20 -1.65 -7.49 0.96
C ARG A 20 -2.68 -6.37 0.84
N LEU A 21 -2.43 -5.22 1.46
CA LEU A 21 -3.31 -4.05 1.35
C LEU A 21 -3.37 -3.52 -0.07
N HIS A 22 -2.22 -3.33 -0.72
CA HIS A 22 -2.14 -2.88 -2.11
C HIS A 22 -2.88 -3.83 -3.05
N LYS A 23 -2.72 -5.15 -2.86
CA LYS A 23 -3.47 -6.15 -3.62
C LYS A 23 -4.99 -6.01 -3.41
N ALA A 24 -5.46 -5.90 -2.16
CA ALA A 24 -6.88 -5.74 -1.87
C ALA A 24 -7.46 -4.47 -2.53
N LEU A 25 -6.71 -3.37 -2.53
CA LEU A 25 -7.08 -2.13 -3.22
C LEU A 25 -7.12 -2.31 -4.74
N LEU A 26 -6.14 -2.99 -5.33
CA LEU A 26 -6.15 -3.28 -6.77
C LEU A 26 -7.34 -4.15 -7.18
N ASP A 27 -7.63 -5.19 -6.40
CA ASP A 27 -8.75 -6.09 -6.67
C ASP A 27 -10.09 -5.33 -6.53
N ALA A 28 -10.21 -4.45 -5.53
CA ALA A 28 -11.35 -3.55 -5.37
C ALA A 28 -11.54 -2.59 -6.56
N GLU A 29 -10.46 -1.95 -7.02
CA GLU A 29 -10.51 -1.01 -8.13
C GLU A 29 -10.75 -1.70 -9.46
N ARG A 30 -10.24 -2.93 -9.63
CA ARG A 30 -10.53 -3.77 -10.79
C ARG A 30 -12.03 -3.99 -10.94
N VAL A 31 -12.73 -4.34 -9.86
CA VAL A 31 -14.18 -4.57 -9.87
C VAL A 31 -14.94 -3.29 -10.25
N SER A 32 -14.54 -2.14 -9.71
CA SER A 32 -15.16 -0.85 -10.06
C SER A 32 -14.91 -0.46 -11.52
N TYR A 33 -13.67 -0.61 -11.99
CA TYR A 33 -13.28 -0.32 -13.36
C TYR A 33 -14.06 -1.20 -14.34
N GLU A 34 -14.14 -2.51 -14.09
CA GLU A 34 -14.86 -3.45 -14.96
C GLU A 34 -16.36 -3.16 -15.02
N ARG A 35 -16.95 -2.60 -13.95
CA ARG A 35 -18.36 -2.19 -13.93
C ARG A 35 -18.63 -0.99 -14.86
N VAL A 36 -17.66 -0.08 -15.00
CA VAL A 36 -17.80 1.15 -15.80
C VAL A 36 -17.34 0.95 -17.25
N HIS A 37 -16.23 0.24 -17.44
CA HIS A 37 -15.54 0.12 -18.72
C HIS A 37 -15.71 -1.26 -19.39
N GLY A 38 -16.35 -2.21 -18.71
CA GLY A 38 -16.46 -3.59 -19.14
C GLY A 38 -15.27 -4.44 -18.71
N ARG A 39 -15.41 -5.76 -18.92
CA ARG A 39 -14.46 -6.77 -18.43
C ARG A 39 -13.04 -6.55 -18.97
N ILE A 40 -12.04 -6.63 -18.09
CA ILE A 40 -10.63 -6.61 -18.50
C ILE A 40 -10.25 -8.01 -19.00
N PRO A 41 -9.73 -8.13 -20.24
CA PRO A 41 -9.62 -9.43 -20.91
C PRO A 41 -8.51 -10.32 -20.32
N THR A 42 -7.43 -9.73 -19.81
CA THR A 42 -6.26 -10.47 -19.31
C THR A 42 -5.60 -9.77 -18.13
N ASN A 43 -4.82 -10.52 -17.34
CA ASN A 43 -4.00 -9.94 -16.28
C ASN A 43 -2.92 -8.99 -16.82
N GLY A 44 -2.39 -9.24 -18.03
CA GLY A 44 -1.47 -8.32 -18.69
C GLY A 44 -2.12 -6.98 -19.03
N ALA A 45 -3.36 -7.00 -19.53
CA ALA A 45 -4.13 -5.78 -19.78
C ALA A 45 -4.41 -5.02 -18.48
N PHE A 46 -4.78 -5.74 -17.40
CA PHE A 46 -4.96 -5.13 -16.09
C PHE A 46 -3.68 -4.45 -15.60
N PHE A 47 -2.53 -5.12 -15.72
CA PHE A 47 -1.25 -4.55 -15.32
C PHE A 47 -0.92 -3.27 -16.09
N GLN A 48 -1.17 -3.23 -17.41
CA GLN A 48 -0.96 -2.01 -18.21
C GLN A 48 -1.87 -0.85 -17.73
N LEU A 49 -3.11 -1.14 -17.33
CA LEU A 49 -4.00 -0.14 -16.73
C LEU A 49 -3.45 0.37 -15.40
N VAL A 50 -3.01 -0.52 -14.51
CA VAL A 50 -2.43 -0.15 -13.22
C VAL A 50 -1.21 0.77 -13.40
N LEU A 51 -0.40 0.55 -14.44
CA LEU A 51 0.76 1.38 -14.73
C LEU A 51 0.37 2.75 -15.31
N GLY A 52 -0.53 2.77 -16.29
CA GLY A 52 -0.75 3.93 -17.16
C GLY A 52 -2.04 4.72 -16.94
N ASP A 53 -3.11 4.08 -16.46
CA ASP A 53 -4.46 4.65 -16.44
C ASP A 53 -4.67 5.57 -15.21
N ALA A 54 -5.36 6.68 -15.43
CA ALA A 54 -5.67 7.66 -14.39
C ALA A 54 -6.54 7.07 -13.26
N TRP A 55 -7.35 6.07 -13.56
CA TRP A 55 -8.19 5.36 -12.58
C TRP A 55 -7.36 4.76 -11.46
N PHE A 56 -6.19 4.18 -11.78
CA PHE A 56 -5.32 3.51 -10.81
C PHE A 56 -4.23 4.43 -10.25
N ALA A 57 -4.10 5.65 -10.79
CA ALA A 57 -3.00 6.55 -10.44
C ALA A 57 -2.96 6.93 -8.95
N TRP A 58 -4.09 6.88 -8.25
CA TRP A 58 -4.15 7.18 -6.83
C TRP A 58 -3.44 6.13 -5.96
N LEU A 59 -3.15 4.93 -6.45
CA LEU A 59 -2.42 3.88 -5.72
C LEU A 59 -0.89 4.05 -5.78
N ARG A 60 -0.37 4.87 -6.69
CA ARG A 60 1.07 5.08 -6.90
C ARG A 60 1.84 5.50 -5.63
N PRO A 61 1.32 6.40 -4.76
CA PRO A 61 2.03 6.75 -3.53
C PRO A 61 2.27 5.55 -2.61
N LEU A 62 1.33 4.59 -2.57
CA LEU A 62 1.50 3.37 -1.79
C LEU A 62 2.58 2.46 -2.39
N SER A 63 2.59 2.27 -3.71
CA SER A 63 3.62 1.48 -4.38
C SER A 63 5.03 2.07 -4.19
N GLN A 64 5.15 3.40 -4.20
CA GLN A 64 6.43 4.10 -3.95
C GLN A 64 6.93 3.88 -2.51
N LEU A 65 6.05 3.96 -1.51
CA LEU A 65 6.42 3.68 -0.12
C LEU A 65 6.83 2.22 0.08
N MET A 66 6.15 1.29 -0.58
CA MET A 66 6.52 -0.13 -0.55
C MET A 66 7.92 -0.35 -1.13
N ALA A 67 8.23 0.23 -2.29
CA ALA A 67 9.56 0.13 -2.89
C ALA A 67 10.64 0.67 -1.95
N ARG A 68 10.41 1.83 -1.30
CA ARG A 68 11.37 2.38 -0.33
C ARG A 68 11.57 1.46 0.89
N LEU A 69 10.51 0.82 1.38
CA LEU A 69 10.62 -0.15 2.47
C LEU A 69 11.41 -1.40 2.08
N ASP A 70 11.22 -1.89 0.86
CA ASP A 70 11.95 -3.05 0.34
C ASP A 70 13.44 -2.72 0.21
N GLU A 71 13.79 -1.54 -0.33
CA GLU A 71 15.18 -1.04 -0.38
C GLU A 71 15.82 -0.98 1.01
N LEU A 72 15.15 -0.41 2.00
CA LEU A 72 15.65 -0.34 3.39
C LEU A 72 15.78 -1.71 4.05
N SER A 73 15.00 -2.70 3.62
CA SER A 73 15.09 -4.07 4.15
C SER A 73 16.28 -4.83 3.57
N GLU A 74 16.69 -4.48 2.35
CA GLU A 74 17.85 -5.05 1.66
C GLU A 74 19.19 -4.40 2.10
N GLU A 75 19.18 -3.11 2.47
CA GLU A 75 20.33 -2.33 2.95
C GLU A 75 20.74 -2.66 4.41
N LYS A 76 20.96 -3.96 4.70
CA LYS A 76 21.14 -4.54 6.04
C LYS A 76 22.23 -3.95 6.94
N GLU A 77 23.19 -3.18 6.41
CA GLU A 77 24.32 -2.65 7.19
C GLU A 77 24.32 -1.12 7.34
N ALA A 78 23.47 -0.39 6.60
CA ALA A 78 23.58 1.07 6.47
C ALA A 78 22.28 1.86 6.68
N SER A 79 21.11 1.22 6.79
CA SER A 79 19.87 1.97 6.96
C SER A 79 19.84 2.75 8.28
N ASP A 80 19.80 4.06 8.17
CA ASP A 80 19.67 4.97 9.30
C ASP A 80 18.34 4.71 10.02
N GLN A 81 18.39 4.51 11.34
CA GLN A 81 17.19 4.37 12.17
C GLN A 81 16.26 5.58 12.05
N GLY A 82 16.82 6.77 11.78
CA GLY A 82 16.06 7.97 11.46
C GLY A 82 15.25 7.83 10.16
N GLU A 83 15.85 7.23 9.14
CA GLU A 83 15.18 7.00 7.85
C GLU A 83 14.08 5.94 7.94
N ILE A 84 14.36 4.82 8.62
CA ILE A 84 13.35 3.80 8.92
C ILE A 84 12.13 4.43 9.63
N THR A 85 12.39 5.26 10.65
CA THR A 85 11.34 5.97 11.38
C THR A 85 10.55 6.93 10.49
N ALA A 86 11.22 7.65 9.59
CA ALA A 86 10.60 8.57 8.65
C ALA A 86 9.70 7.87 7.63
N VAL A 87 10.14 6.72 7.08
CA VAL A 87 9.34 5.93 6.13
C VAL A 87 8.12 5.32 6.81
N ILE A 88 8.28 4.75 8.00
CA ILE A 88 7.14 4.23 8.79
C ILE A 88 6.15 5.37 9.14
N GLY A 89 6.65 6.56 9.47
CA GLY A 89 5.82 7.76 9.66
C GLY A 89 5.05 8.13 8.39
N SER A 90 5.69 8.05 7.22
CA SER A 90 5.06 8.33 5.93
C SER A 90 3.95 7.32 5.60
N VAL A 91 4.14 6.03 5.92
CA VAL A 91 3.10 5.01 5.78
C VAL A 91 1.91 5.33 6.68
N ARG A 92 2.14 5.69 7.95
CA ARG A 92 1.06 6.08 8.89
C ARG A 92 0.25 7.26 8.35
N THR A 93 0.93 8.28 7.83
CA THR A 93 0.31 9.46 7.24
C THR A 93 -0.50 9.11 5.99
N LEU A 94 0.08 8.37 5.04
CA LEU A 94 -0.61 7.99 3.82
C LEU A 94 -1.89 7.18 4.11
N LEU A 95 -1.82 6.23 5.05
CA LEU A 95 -2.95 5.38 5.43
C LEU A 95 -3.96 6.06 6.38
N THR A 96 -4.04 7.39 6.35
CA THR A 96 -5.07 8.17 7.02
C THR A 96 -6.19 8.47 6.04
N PRO A 97 -7.36 7.82 6.17
CA PRO A 97 -8.49 8.08 5.28
C PRO A 97 -9.02 9.51 5.50
N SER A 98 -9.55 10.11 4.44
CA SER A 98 -10.16 11.43 4.48
C SER A 98 -11.52 11.40 3.79
N GLU A 99 -12.56 11.92 4.46
CA GLU A 99 -13.87 12.10 3.84
C GLU A 99 -13.90 13.30 2.89
N GLU A 100 -12.88 14.15 2.89
CA GLU A 100 -12.86 15.37 2.09
C GLU A 100 -11.63 15.42 1.18
N GLY A 101 -11.70 16.27 0.16
CA GLY A 101 -10.60 16.51 -0.77
C GLY A 101 -10.54 15.51 -1.93
N ASN A 102 -9.35 15.40 -2.53
CA ASN A 102 -9.05 14.54 -3.67
C ASN A 102 -7.76 13.74 -3.41
N GLY A 103 -7.47 12.76 -4.26
CA GLY A 103 -6.25 11.95 -4.17
C GLY A 103 -6.38 10.74 -3.23
N PHE A 104 -5.26 10.29 -2.66
CA PHE A 104 -5.19 9.01 -1.94
C PHE A 104 -6.20 8.93 -0.79
N GLY A 105 -6.22 9.89 0.13
CA GLY A 105 -7.02 9.81 1.36
C GLY A 105 -8.51 9.63 1.10
N ARG A 106 -9.06 10.30 0.08
CA ARG A 106 -10.47 10.18 -0.31
C ARG A 106 -10.78 8.84 -0.96
N ASN A 107 -10.00 8.43 -1.96
CA ASN A 107 -10.19 7.13 -2.60
C ASN A 107 -9.99 5.97 -1.60
N TYR A 108 -9.06 6.13 -0.66
CA TYR A 108 -8.81 5.17 0.39
C TYR A 108 -9.99 5.05 1.37
N TYR A 109 -10.59 6.17 1.76
CA TYR A 109 -11.83 6.18 2.54
C TYR A 109 -12.96 5.45 1.80
N ASP A 110 -13.18 5.76 0.53
CA ASP A 110 -14.24 5.14 -0.26
C ASP A 110 -14.02 3.62 -0.42
N ALA A 111 -12.77 3.19 -0.62
CA ALA A 111 -12.41 1.77 -0.70
C ALA A 111 -12.68 1.03 0.64
N LEU A 112 -12.35 1.64 1.78
CA LEU A 112 -12.61 1.08 3.11
C LEU A 112 -14.12 0.89 3.38
N GLN A 113 -14.96 1.79 2.87
CA GLN A 113 -16.42 1.68 3.04
C GLN A 113 -17.03 0.56 2.18
N ARG A 114 -16.43 0.29 1.01
CA ARG A 114 -17.02 -0.59 0.00
C ARG A 114 -16.54 -2.04 0.09
N GLU A 115 -15.32 -2.27 0.55
CA GLU A 115 -14.64 -3.57 0.40
C GLU A 115 -14.11 -4.12 1.75
N PRO A 116 -14.76 -5.15 2.32
CA PRO A 116 -14.35 -5.74 3.61
C PRO A 116 -12.89 -6.22 3.66
N ASP A 117 -12.38 -6.75 2.55
CA ASP A 117 -10.99 -7.23 2.46
C ASP A 117 -9.98 -6.08 2.62
N VAL A 118 -10.32 -4.88 2.16
CA VAL A 118 -9.49 -3.67 2.35
C VAL A 118 -9.45 -3.29 3.83
N VAL A 119 -10.57 -3.40 4.55
CA VAL A 119 -10.65 -3.12 6.00
C VAL A 119 -9.78 -4.11 6.79
N LEU A 120 -9.86 -5.41 6.48
CA LEU A 120 -9.04 -6.43 7.13
C LEU A 120 -7.56 -6.22 6.86
N ALA A 121 -7.18 -5.93 5.61
CA ALA A 121 -5.80 -5.63 5.26
C ALA A 121 -5.28 -4.34 5.94
N HIS A 122 -6.12 -3.30 6.01
CA HIS A 122 -5.80 -2.07 6.75
C HIS A 122 -5.52 -2.35 8.23
N ALA A 123 -6.41 -3.11 8.89
CA ALA A 123 -6.25 -3.47 10.29
C ALA A 123 -4.94 -4.24 10.54
N ALA A 124 -4.57 -5.16 9.65
CA ALA A 124 -3.31 -5.90 9.72
C ALA A 124 -2.08 -4.98 9.62
N VAL A 125 -2.10 -4.00 8.72
CA VAL A 125 -1.02 -2.99 8.63
C VAL A 125 -0.98 -2.14 9.89
N ARG A 126 -2.12 -1.61 10.36
CA ARG A 126 -2.20 -0.79 11.58
C ARG A 126 -1.70 -1.50 12.82
N ALA A 127 -1.90 -2.82 12.93
CA ALA A 127 -1.40 -3.61 14.05
C ALA A 127 0.14 -3.66 14.12
N LEU A 128 0.81 -3.60 12.96
CA LEU A 128 2.27 -3.56 12.88
C LEU A 128 2.82 -2.16 13.06
N LEU A 129 2.06 -1.12 12.70
CA LEU A 129 2.44 0.28 12.86
C LEU A 129 2.12 0.83 14.26
N ARG A 130 1.95 0.00 15.29
CA ARG A 130 1.73 0.46 16.66
C ARG A 130 2.99 1.00 17.32
#